data_AF-A0A1G8BVQ1-F1
#
_entry.id   AF-A0A1G8BVQ1-F1
#
_cell.length_a   1.000
_cell.length_b   1.000
_cell.length_c   1.000
_cell.angle_alpha   90.00
_cell.angle_beta   90.00
_cell.angle_gamma   90.00
#
_symmetry.space_group_name_H-M   'P 1'
#
loop_
_entity.id
_entity.type
_entity.pdbx_description
1 polymer ?
#
loop_
_entity_poly.entity_id
_entity_poly.type
_entity_poly.pdbx_seq_one_letter_code
_entity_poly.pdbx_strand_id
1 'polypeptide(L)'
;MKAFLGSMTGRVFMFLLIGIVASAALTQWLAVGERQRAIEQYRDYHAVERAEQLVMAADVVPLASRAAYLKVANKGSVRLELRPDTEHRPGAPTEFSTALQAKLGEGFKVSALAERPAACVKPRQSPGMFSAKPWGGTCENLDVRMQDGHVLRLMVLPPRQQPPFNEHNDWMTLLPFLISIAILAYLVTRMTMRPLKQLAQAAKDLGNDINHPPLTLSGASEIRQASAAFNAMQARIRQHISQRTQMLAAITHDLQTPLTRLRLRLEKVADTELYDRLVGDLSAMQSMVKEGLDLARSMDSTEAMQALDLDSLLDSVCSDAADAGQKVTLSGQAGMALMARPIAMRRCLVNLIDNAVKYGLYAQVTVERIAGAARICIRDGGPGIAPDQLAKVFEPFYRIETSRSRESGGTGLGLTIARNIAEQHGATVSLLNHVDGGLEVTLIVPEYYAGK
;
A
#
# COMPACT_ATOMS: atom_id res chain seq x y z
N MET A 1 -5.69 -18.95 -25.29
CA MET A 1 -4.44 -18.24 -24.88
C MET A 1 -4.71 -16.88 -24.22
N LYS A 2 -5.41 -15.93 -24.87
CA LYS A 2 -5.74 -14.61 -24.25
C LYS A 2 -6.52 -14.69 -22.92
N ALA A 3 -7.47 -15.63 -22.81
CA ALA A 3 -8.24 -15.84 -21.57
C ALA A 3 -7.35 -16.34 -20.41
N PHE A 4 -6.44 -17.27 -20.69
CA PHE A 4 -5.47 -17.76 -19.70
C PHE A 4 -4.50 -16.64 -19.27
N LEU A 5 -3.94 -15.87 -20.22
CA LEU A 5 -3.06 -14.73 -19.94
C LEU A 5 -3.76 -13.58 -19.17
N GLY A 6 -5.10 -13.49 -19.26
CA GLY A 6 -5.91 -12.54 -18.51
C GLY A 6 -6.27 -13.00 -17.09
N SER A 7 -6.20 -14.30 -16.82
CA SER A 7 -6.52 -14.91 -15.53
C SER A 7 -5.42 -14.70 -14.49
N MET A 8 -5.78 -14.75 -13.20
CA MET A 8 -4.84 -14.71 -12.08
C MET A 8 -3.82 -15.84 -12.18
N THR A 9 -4.27 -17.06 -12.44
CA THR A 9 -3.41 -18.23 -12.58
C THR A 9 -2.43 -18.07 -13.72
N GLY A 10 -2.87 -17.63 -14.89
CA GLY A 10 -1.97 -17.42 -16.03
C GLY A 10 -1.00 -16.26 -15.84
N ARG A 11 -1.42 -15.16 -15.19
CA ARG A 11 -0.51 -14.06 -14.83
C ARG A 11 0.54 -14.49 -13.82
N VAL A 12 0.12 -15.15 -12.72
CA VAL A 12 1.05 -15.69 -11.71
C VAL A 12 2.02 -16.66 -12.36
N PHE A 13 1.52 -17.59 -13.18
CA PHE A 13 2.36 -18.55 -13.90
C PHE A 13 3.36 -17.86 -14.83
N MET A 14 2.94 -16.87 -15.60
CA MET A 14 3.82 -16.13 -16.52
C MET A 14 4.88 -15.33 -15.76
N PHE A 15 4.51 -14.64 -14.67
CA PHE A 15 5.48 -13.92 -13.83
C PHE A 15 6.48 -14.87 -13.18
N LEU A 16 6.01 -16.00 -12.65
CA LEU A 16 6.89 -17.02 -12.09
C LEU A 16 7.83 -17.57 -13.16
N LEU A 17 7.31 -17.98 -14.32
CA LEU A 17 8.11 -18.57 -15.39
C LEU A 17 9.15 -17.58 -15.93
N ILE A 18 8.75 -16.36 -16.29
CA ILE A 18 9.66 -15.33 -16.81
C ILE A 18 10.70 -14.98 -15.75
N GLY A 19 10.28 -14.80 -14.50
CA GLY A 19 11.20 -14.41 -13.44
C GLY A 19 12.16 -15.53 -13.04
N ILE A 20 11.75 -16.80 -13.07
CA ILE A 20 12.66 -17.95 -12.90
C ILE A 20 13.66 -18.01 -14.04
N VAL A 21 13.22 -17.87 -15.30
CA VAL A 21 14.12 -17.89 -16.47
C VAL A 21 15.08 -16.70 -16.44
N ALA A 22 14.60 -15.50 -16.13
CA ALA A 22 15.43 -14.30 -16.03
C ALA A 22 16.43 -14.40 -14.87
N SER A 23 15.99 -14.92 -13.72
CA SER A 23 16.86 -15.21 -12.58
C SER A 23 17.96 -16.21 -12.97
N ALA A 24 17.59 -17.35 -13.54
CA ALA A 24 18.55 -18.37 -13.96
C ALA A 24 19.55 -17.82 -15.00
N ALA A 25 19.07 -17.03 -15.97
CA ALA A 25 19.91 -16.40 -16.97
C ALA A 25 20.87 -15.37 -16.36
N LEU A 26 20.40 -14.54 -15.43
CA LEU A 26 21.22 -13.56 -14.72
C LEU A 26 22.29 -14.24 -13.86
N THR A 27 21.91 -15.26 -13.08
CA THR A 27 22.83 -16.04 -12.26
C THR A 27 23.89 -16.71 -13.12
N GLN A 28 23.50 -17.33 -14.24
CA GLN A 28 24.44 -17.95 -15.17
C GLN A 28 25.38 -16.92 -15.83
N TRP A 29 24.87 -15.74 -16.17
CA TRP A 29 25.67 -14.67 -16.76
C TRP A 29 26.71 -14.12 -15.78
N LEU A 30 26.32 -13.90 -14.52
CA LEU A 30 27.23 -13.48 -13.44
C LEU A 30 28.30 -14.55 -13.19
N ALA A 31 27.88 -15.82 -13.05
CA ALA A 31 28.78 -16.94 -12.80
C ALA A 31 29.85 -17.11 -13.89
N VAL A 32 29.45 -17.04 -15.17
CA VAL A 32 30.39 -17.14 -16.30
C VAL A 32 31.31 -15.91 -16.39
N GLY A 33 30.77 -14.73 -16.09
CA GLY A 33 31.52 -13.46 -16.15
C GLY A 33 32.67 -13.39 -15.15
N GLU A 34 32.42 -13.76 -13.89
CA GLU A 34 33.46 -13.80 -12.85
C GLU A 34 34.48 -14.92 -13.11
N ARG A 35 33.99 -16.08 -13.56
CA ARG A 35 34.83 -17.23 -13.91
C ARG A 35 35.86 -16.91 -14.99
N GLN A 36 35.47 -16.18 -16.04
CA GLN A 36 36.37 -15.82 -17.14
C GLN A 36 37.50 -14.91 -16.65
N ARG A 37 37.18 -13.89 -15.84
CA ARG A 37 38.16 -12.91 -15.34
C ARG A 37 39.18 -13.54 -14.40
N ALA A 38 38.71 -14.38 -13.48
CA ALA A 38 39.59 -15.07 -12.53
C ALA A 38 40.61 -15.99 -13.24
N ILE A 39 40.17 -16.69 -14.30
CA ILE A 39 41.04 -17.56 -15.09
C ILE A 39 42.08 -16.77 -15.89
N GLU A 40 41.71 -15.62 -16.47
CA GLU A 40 42.62 -14.75 -17.21
C GLU A 40 43.74 -14.22 -16.31
N GLN A 41 43.40 -13.67 -15.13
CA GLN A 41 44.36 -13.14 -14.17
C GLN A 41 45.32 -14.20 -13.63
N TYR A 42 44.81 -15.39 -13.24
CA TYR A 42 45.65 -16.48 -12.76
C TYR A 42 46.63 -16.95 -13.83
N ARG A 43 46.21 -16.99 -15.10
CA ARG A 43 47.05 -17.45 -16.20
C ARG A 43 48.15 -16.46 -16.58
N ASP A 44 47.84 -15.17 -16.59
CA ASP A 44 48.83 -14.14 -16.87
C ASP A 44 49.92 -14.15 -15.78
N TYR A 45 49.54 -14.31 -14.51
CA TYR A 45 50.48 -14.49 -13.39
C TYR A 45 51.44 -15.69 -13.61
N HIS A 46 50.90 -16.88 -13.90
CA HIS A 46 51.71 -18.09 -14.15
C HIS A 46 52.56 -18.00 -15.43
N ALA A 47 52.10 -17.26 -16.44
CA ALA A 47 52.87 -17.04 -17.65
C ALA A 47 54.10 -16.15 -17.39
N VAL A 48 53.98 -15.14 -16.52
CA VAL A 48 55.12 -14.31 -16.10
C VAL A 48 56.14 -15.15 -15.33
N GLU A 49 55.71 -15.96 -14.36
CA GLU A 49 56.64 -16.84 -13.61
C GLU A 49 57.39 -17.82 -14.51
N ARG A 50 56.69 -18.41 -15.49
CA ARG A 50 57.32 -19.32 -16.44
C ARG A 50 58.29 -18.59 -17.37
N ALA A 51 57.96 -17.38 -17.82
CA ALA A 51 58.83 -16.56 -18.64
C ALA A 51 60.12 -16.20 -17.90
N GLU A 52 60.00 -15.79 -16.63
CA GLU A 52 61.12 -15.52 -15.73
C GLU A 52 62.06 -16.74 -15.64
N GLN A 53 61.52 -17.91 -15.30
CA GLN A 53 62.30 -19.15 -15.19
C GLN A 53 63.01 -19.52 -16.50
N LEU A 54 62.33 -19.38 -17.64
CA LEU A 54 62.87 -19.72 -18.94
C LEU A 54 64.01 -18.77 -19.36
N VAL A 55 63.86 -17.47 -19.10
CA VAL A 55 64.87 -16.44 -19.40
C VAL A 55 66.10 -16.64 -18.52
N MET A 56 65.92 -16.77 -17.20
CA MET A 56 67.04 -16.98 -16.26
C MET A 56 67.83 -18.26 -16.60
N ALA A 57 67.13 -19.35 -16.92
CA ALA A 57 67.80 -20.58 -17.32
C ALA A 57 68.48 -20.48 -18.69
N ALA A 58 67.95 -19.67 -19.64
CA ALA A 58 68.61 -19.44 -20.92
C ALA A 58 69.90 -18.61 -20.79
N ASP A 59 69.94 -17.67 -19.83
CA ASP A 59 71.10 -16.83 -19.52
C ASP A 59 72.29 -17.66 -19.02
N VAL A 60 72.03 -18.64 -18.14
CA VAL A 60 73.06 -19.55 -17.61
C VAL A 60 73.59 -20.54 -18.66
N VAL A 61 72.79 -20.87 -19.68
CA VAL A 61 73.17 -21.86 -20.71
C VAL A 61 74.11 -21.22 -21.75
N PRO A 62 75.31 -21.80 -22.01
CA PRO A 62 76.24 -21.29 -23.02
C PRO A 62 75.63 -21.21 -24.42
N LEU A 63 75.99 -20.16 -25.18
CA LEU A 63 75.43 -19.86 -26.50
C LEU A 63 75.40 -21.07 -27.46
N ALA A 64 76.47 -21.87 -27.47
CA ALA A 64 76.60 -23.07 -28.31
C ALA A 64 75.54 -24.16 -28.02
N SER A 65 75.09 -24.25 -26.77
CA SER A 65 74.08 -25.22 -26.30
C SER A 65 72.67 -24.63 -26.18
N ARG A 66 72.53 -23.30 -26.29
CA ARG A 66 71.26 -22.58 -26.11
C ARG A 66 70.19 -23.03 -27.11
N ALA A 67 70.56 -23.31 -28.35
CA ALA A 67 69.63 -23.84 -29.35
C ALA A 67 69.05 -25.23 -28.96
N ALA A 68 69.84 -26.08 -28.30
CA ALA A 68 69.37 -27.39 -27.81
C ALA A 68 68.47 -27.23 -26.58
N TYR A 69 68.84 -26.33 -25.65
CA TYR A 69 68.01 -25.98 -24.51
C TYR A 69 66.64 -25.45 -24.94
N LEU A 70 66.60 -24.48 -25.87
CA LEU A 70 65.36 -23.90 -26.36
C LEU A 70 64.42 -24.92 -27.00
N LYS A 71 64.95 -25.95 -27.69
CA LYS A 71 64.12 -27.05 -28.23
C LYS A 71 63.39 -27.85 -27.14
N VAL A 72 64.00 -28.01 -25.97
CA VAL A 72 63.42 -28.76 -24.84
C VAL A 72 62.55 -27.86 -23.96
N ALA A 73 62.99 -26.62 -23.74
CA ALA A 73 62.37 -25.65 -22.85
C ALA A 73 61.09 -25.02 -23.43
N ASN A 74 60.98 -24.91 -24.75
CA ASN A 74 59.81 -24.36 -25.46
C ASN A 74 58.59 -25.28 -25.42
N LYS A 75 58.00 -25.44 -24.23
CA LYS A 75 56.74 -26.15 -23.98
C LYS A 75 55.69 -25.19 -23.43
N GLY A 76 54.45 -25.34 -23.88
CA GLY A 76 53.30 -24.58 -23.36
C GLY A 76 53.04 -23.25 -24.07
N SER A 77 52.57 -22.26 -23.30
CA SER A 77 52.17 -20.91 -23.75
C SER A 77 53.34 -19.94 -23.88
N VAL A 78 54.47 -20.18 -23.23
CA VAL A 78 55.64 -19.29 -23.28
C VAL A 78 56.77 -19.96 -24.08
N ARG A 79 57.35 -19.24 -25.02
CA ARG A 79 58.45 -19.73 -25.88
C ARG A 79 59.54 -18.69 -26.05
N LEU A 80 60.78 -19.14 -26.18
CA LEU A 80 61.96 -18.31 -26.44
C LEU A 80 62.60 -18.71 -27.78
N GLU A 81 62.92 -17.74 -28.61
CA GLU A 81 63.65 -17.93 -29.86
C GLU A 81 64.91 -17.05 -29.88
N LEU A 82 66.02 -17.61 -30.37
CA LEU A 82 67.23 -16.84 -30.65
C LEU A 82 66.94 -15.88 -31.80
N ARG A 83 67.19 -14.59 -31.59
CA ARG A 83 66.97 -13.55 -32.59
C ARG A 83 68.29 -12.82 -32.86
N PRO A 84 68.67 -12.57 -34.12
CA PRO A 84 69.80 -11.69 -34.43
C PRO A 84 69.49 -10.25 -33.98
N ASP A 85 70.52 -9.54 -33.50
CA ASP A 85 70.43 -8.16 -32.99
C ASP A 85 70.24 -7.19 -34.17
N THR A 86 69.02 -7.11 -34.69
CA THR A 86 68.59 -6.08 -35.64
C THR A 86 67.71 -5.06 -34.92
N GLU A 87 67.84 -3.77 -35.22
CA GLU A 87 66.97 -2.74 -34.64
C GLU A 87 65.50 -3.00 -34.99
N HIS A 88 64.66 -3.16 -33.97
CA HIS A 88 63.21 -3.29 -34.11
C HIS A 88 62.51 -2.12 -33.44
N ARG A 89 61.30 -1.78 -33.91
CA ARG A 89 60.47 -0.77 -33.26
C ARG A 89 60.00 -1.30 -31.90
N PRO A 90 60.44 -0.70 -30.77
CA PRO A 90 59.86 -1.01 -29.48
C PRO A 90 58.37 -0.63 -29.49
N GLY A 91 57.55 -1.53 -28.99
CA GLY A 91 56.15 -1.27 -28.68
C GLY A 91 56.01 -0.50 -27.36
N ALA A 92 54.79 -0.06 -27.08
CA ALA A 92 54.47 0.51 -25.77
C ALA A 92 54.59 -0.58 -24.68
N PRO A 93 55.07 -0.24 -23.47
CA PRO A 93 55.14 -1.19 -22.36
C PRO A 93 53.74 -1.70 -22.01
N THR A 94 53.62 -3.03 -21.89
CA THR A 94 52.42 -3.75 -21.48
C THR A 94 52.50 -4.17 -20.01
N GLU A 95 51.36 -4.48 -19.38
CA GLU A 95 51.31 -4.99 -18.00
C GLU A 95 52.15 -6.26 -17.81
N PHE A 96 52.22 -7.12 -18.82
CA PHE A 96 53.06 -8.32 -18.79
C PHE A 96 54.56 -7.97 -18.86
N SER A 97 54.94 -7.05 -19.76
CA SER A 97 56.35 -6.63 -19.91
C SER A 97 56.88 -5.96 -18.64
N THR A 98 56.07 -5.14 -17.97
CA THR A 98 56.44 -4.46 -16.74
C THR A 98 56.52 -5.44 -15.56
N ALA A 99 55.56 -6.37 -15.45
CA ALA A 99 55.59 -7.44 -14.45
C ALA A 99 56.81 -8.36 -14.61
N LEU A 100 57.16 -8.72 -15.86
CA LEU A 100 58.34 -9.53 -16.15
C LEU A 100 59.65 -8.78 -15.86
N GLN A 101 59.75 -7.50 -16.26
CA GLN A 101 60.91 -6.65 -15.95
C GLN A 101 61.14 -6.53 -14.44
N ALA A 102 60.07 -6.34 -13.65
CA ALA A 102 60.15 -6.25 -12.21
C ALA A 102 60.67 -7.55 -11.55
N LYS A 103 60.34 -8.71 -12.13
CA LYS A 103 60.79 -10.02 -11.65
C LYS A 103 62.23 -10.36 -12.06
N LEU A 104 62.63 -10.02 -13.29
CA LEU A 104 63.99 -10.28 -13.78
C LEU A 104 65.07 -9.36 -13.16
N GLY A 105 64.68 -8.16 -12.69
CA GLY A 105 65.59 -7.20 -12.07
C GLY A 105 66.37 -6.34 -13.07
N GLU A 106 67.32 -5.53 -12.59
CA GLU A 106 68.02 -4.50 -13.39
C GLU A 106 69.03 -5.06 -14.41
N GLY A 107 69.44 -6.33 -14.26
CA GLY A 107 70.40 -6.99 -15.16
C GLY A 107 69.83 -7.37 -16.53
N PHE A 108 68.51 -7.28 -16.70
CA PHE A 108 67.81 -7.61 -17.95
C PHE A 108 67.08 -6.39 -18.47
N LYS A 109 66.95 -6.26 -19.80
CA LYS A 109 66.08 -5.25 -20.41
C LYS A 109 64.99 -5.93 -21.23
N VAL A 110 63.75 -5.78 -20.80
CA VAL A 110 62.55 -6.30 -21.44
C VAL A 110 61.86 -5.19 -22.21
N SER A 111 61.68 -5.38 -23.51
CA SER A 111 60.97 -4.45 -24.39
C SER A 111 59.84 -5.18 -25.10
N ALA A 112 58.60 -4.69 -24.95
CA ALA A 112 57.49 -5.20 -25.75
C ALA A 112 57.70 -4.86 -27.24
N LEU A 113 57.28 -5.75 -28.14
CA LEU A 113 57.36 -5.53 -29.59
C LEU A 113 56.01 -5.12 -30.15
N ALA A 114 56.03 -4.22 -31.15
CA ALA A 114 54.81 -3.82 -31.86
C ALA A 114 54.19 -4.97 -32.69
N GLU A 115 54.99 -5.95 -33.10
CA GLU A 115 54.55 -7.13 -33.84
C GLU A 115 53.97 -8.19 -32.90
N ARG A 116 52.71 -8.60 -33.11
CA ARG A 116 52.07 -9.66 -32.33
C ARG A 116 52.28 -11.05 -32.96
N PRO A 117 52.35 -12.12 -32.15
CA PRO A 117 52.42 -13.48 -32.66
C PRO A 117 51.27 -13.79 -33.64
N ALA A 118 51.55 -14.50 -34.74
CA ALA A 118 50.52 -14.89 -35.73
C ALA A 118 49.37 -15.72 -35.10
N ALA A 119 49.67 -16.45 -34.02
CA ALA A 119 48.68 -17.20 -33.24
C ALA A 119 47.68 -16.30 -32.50
N CYS A 120 48.00 -15.02 -32.25
CA CYS A 120 47.10 -14.04 -31.64
C CYS A 120 46.11 -13.44 -32.65
N VAL A 121 46.45 -13.46 -33.94
CA VAL A 121 45.67 -12.80 -35.01
C VAL A 121 44.42 -13.62 -35.38
N LYS A 122 44.41 -14.92 -35.08
CA LYS A 122 43.20 -15.76 -35.15
C LYS A 122 42.60 -15.88 -33.75
N PRO A 123 41.53 -15.14 -33.41
CA PRO A 123 40.96 -15.20 -32.08
C PRO A 123 40.45 -16.62 -31.83
N ARG A 124 41.05 -17.33 -30.86
CA ARG A 124 40.43 -18.52 -30.30
C ARG A 124 39.17 -18.07 -29.57
N GLN A 125 38.03 -18.40 -30.14
CA GLN A 125 36.73 -18.14 -29.56
C GLN A 125 36.54 -19.05 -28.35
N SER A 126 36.35 -18.46 -27.17
CA SER A 126 35.82 -19.24 -26.04
C SER A 126 34.30 -19.36 -26.24
N PRO A 127 33.73 -20.57 -26.23
CA PRO A 127 32.29 -20.73 -26.37
C PRO A 127 31.59 -20.06 -25.18
N GLY A 128 30.81 -19.03 -25.47
CA GLY A 128 29.91 -18.36 -24.52
C GLY A 128 28.46 -18.62 -24.92
N MET A 129 27.56 -18.65 -23.93
CA MET A 129 26.13 -18.96 -24.13
C MET A 129 25.42 -18.03 -25.14
N PHE A 130 25.90 -16.79 -25.32
CA PHE A 130 25.25 -15.79 -26.20
C PHE A 130 26.16 -15.22 -27.30
N SER A 131 27.49 -15.33 -27.16
CA SER A 131 28.45 -14.92 -28.18
C SER A 131 29.84 -15.46 -27.83
N ALA A 132 30.61 -15.78 -28.87
CA ALA A 132 32.02 -16.09 -28.72
C ALA A 132 32.80 -14.81 -28.36
N LYS A 133 33.34 -14.75 -27.14
CA LYS A 133 34.28 -13.67 -26.80
C LYS A 133 35.67 -13.98 -27.35
N PRO A 134 36.34 -13.01 -28.00
CA PRO A 134 37.75 -13.16 -28.33
C PRO A 134 38.55 -13.36 -27.05
N TRP A 135 39.57 -14.20 -27.11
CA TRP A 135 40.45 -14.44 -25.98
C TRP A 135 41.12 -13.14 -25.52
N GLY A 136 41.02 -12.83 -24.23
CA GLY A 136 41.46 -11.56 -23.62
C GLY A 136 42.73 -11.65 -22.76
N GLY A 137 43.42 -12.79 -22.72
CA GLY A 137 44.68 -12.93 -21.98
C GLY A 137 45.88 -12.36 -22.74
N THR A 138 47.04 -12.28 -22.07
CA THR A 138 48.27 -11.72 -22.64
C THR A 138 48.76 -12.48 -23.88
N CYS A 139 48.97 -11.76 -24.99
CA CYS A 139 49.49 -12.28 -26.26
C CYS A 139 50.38 -11.27 -26.97
N GLU A 140 51.67 -11.40 -26.76
CA GLU A 140 52.63 -10.44 -27.26
C GLU A 140 53.99 -11.09 -27.46
N ASN A 141 54.81 -10.43 -28.27
CA ASN A 141 56.22 -10.71 -28.39
C ASN A 141 56.97 -9.69 -27.54
N LEU A 142 57.99 -10.13 -26.83
CA LEU A 142 58.92 -9.28 -26.10
C LEU A 142 60.34 -9.61 -26.55
N ASP A 143 61.18 -8.60 -26.65
CA ASP A 143 62.63 -8.79 -26.74
C ASP A 143 63.21 -8.69 -25.33
N VAL A 144 63.96 -9.69 -24.94
CA VAL A 144 64.65 -9.75 -23.65
C VAL A 144 66.15 -9.73 -23.93
N ARG A 145 66.80 -8.61 -23.60
CA ARG A 145 68.25 -8.49 -23.63
C ARG A 145 68.81 -9.03 -22.33
N MET A 146 69.68 -10.03 -22.45
CA MET A 146 70.27 -10.74 -21.32
C MET A 146 71.60 -10.12 -20.88
N GLN A 147 72.19 -10.66 -19.81
CA GLN A 147 73.43 -10.13 -19.24
C GLN A 147 74.63 -10.34 -20.16
N ASP A 148 74.60 -11.43 -20.95
CA ASP A 148 75.60 -11.73 -21.98
C ASP A 148 75.51 -10.82 -23.23
N GLY A 149 74.58 -9.87 -23.25
CA GLY A 149 74.36 -8.92 -24.34
C GLY A 149 73.54 -9.46 -25.51
N HIS A 150 73.23 -10.76 -25.53
CA HIS A 150 72.38 -11.34 -26.57
C HIS A 150 70.89 -11.05 -26.31
N VAL A 151 70.13 -10.98 -27.40
CA VAL A 151 68.69 -10.72 -27.36
C VAL A 151 67.93 -12.00 -27.70
N LEU A 152 66.98 -12.37 -26.84
CA LEU A 152 66.03 -13.45 -27.10
C LEU A 152 64.64 -12.87 -27.34
N ARG A 153 63.93 -13.46 -28.31
CA ARG A 153 62.50 -13.17 -28.52
C ARG A 153 61.68 -14.09 -27.62
N LEU A 154 61.00 -13.52 -26.65
CA LEU A 154 59.99 -14.18 -25.83
C LEU A 154 58.61 -14.03 -26.50
N MET A 155 57.93 -15.15 -26.72
CA MET A 155 56.59 -15.19 -27.28
C MET A 155 55.61 -15.76 -26.26
N VAL A 156 54.56 -15.00 -25.97
CA VAL A 156 53.44 -15.44 -25.13
C VAL A 156 52.26 -15.80 -26.04
N LEU A 157 51.84 -17.07 -25.98
CA LEU A 157 50.86 -17.70 -26.84
C LEU A 157 49.62 -18.15 -26.04
N PRO A 158 48.43 -18.19 -26.65
CA PRO A 158 47.25 -18.74 -26.00
C PRO A 158 47.45 -20.24 -25.67
N PRO A 159 47.00 -20.72 -24.50
CA PRO A 159 47.19 -22.09 -24.07
C PRO A 159 46.47 -23.07 -24.99
N ARG A 160 46.99 -24.30 -25.02
CA ARG A 160 46.47 -25.39 -25.86
C ARG A 160 45.33 -26.18 -25.22
N GLN A 161 45.16 -26.12 -23.90
CA GLN A 161 44.14 -26.86 -23.14
C GLN A 161 43.38 -25.90 -22.21
N GLN A 162 42.10 -26.20 -21.98
CA GLN A 162 41.30 -25.52 -20.97
C GLN A 162 41.81 -25.94 -19.58
N PRO A 163 42.01 -25.00 -18.63
CA PRO A 163 42.51 -25.34 -17.30
C PRO A 163 41.52 -26.28 -16.57
N PRO A 164 42.03 -27.19 -15.71
CA PRO A 164 41.18 -28.02 -14.86
C PRO A 164 40.39 -27.12 -13.89
N PHE A 165 39.15 -27.53 -13.64
CA PHE A 165 38.19 -26.79 -12.83
C PHE A 165 38.58 -26.90 -11.34
N ASN A 166 38.60 -25.77 -10.62
CA ASN A 166 38.63 -25.76 -9.15
C ASN A 166 37.25 -25.30 -8.65
N GLU A 167 36.56 -26.19 -7.94
CA GLU A 167 35.22 -25.99 -7.35
C GLU A 167 35.30 -25.19 -6.04
N HIS A 168 35.54 -23.87 -6.03
CA HIS A 168 35.42 -23.12 -4.77
C HIS A 168 35.01 -21.66 -5.03
N ASN A 169 33.72 -21.40 -5.28
CA ASN A 169 32.97 -20.27 -4.70
C ASN A 169 31.45 -20.31 -4.99
N ASP A 170 30.75 -21.41 -4.64
CA ASP A 170 29.32 -21.58 -4.95
C ASP A 170 28.43 -20.47 -4.39
N TRP A 171 28.84 -19.84 -3.28
CA TRP A 171 28.10 -18.77 -2.62
C TRP A 171 27.85 -17.54 -3.52
N MET A 172 28.78 -17.24 -4.44
CA MET A 172 28.67 -16.08 -5.33
C MET A 172 27.55 -16.25 -6.38
N THR A 173 27.16 -17.49 -6.66
CA THR A 173 26.04 -17.83 -7.56
C THR A 173 24.74 -18.10 -6.82
N LEU A 174 24.80 -18.70 -5.62
CA LEU A 174 23.63 -19.06 -4.82
C LEU A 174 22.92 -17.83 -4.23
N LEU A 175 23.67 -16.86 -3.73
CA LEU A 175 23.12 -15.67 -3.07
C LEU A 175 22.23 -14.81 -4.00
N PRO A 176 22.66 -14.41 -5.22
CA PRO A 176 21.79 -13.66 -6.13
C PRO A 176 20.58 -14.48 -6.60
N PHE A 177 20.71 -15.79 -6.75
CA PHE A 177 19.60 -16.68 -7.07
C PHE A 177 18.54 -16.68 -5.96
N LEU A 178 18.93 -16.83 -4.70
CA LEU A 178 18.01 -16.78 -3.56
C LEU A 178 17.32 -15.42 -3.44
N ILE A 179 18.05 -14.31 -3.63
CA ILE A 179 17.47 -12.95 -3.61
C ILE A 179 16.42 -12.80 -4.72
N SER A 180 16.72 -13.26 -5.93
CA SER A 180 15.79 -13.15 -7.05
C SER A 180 14.50 -13.95 -6.82
N ILE A 181 14.58 -15.15 -6.23
CA ILE A 181 13.42 -15.95 -5.83
C ILE A 181 12.61 -15.22 -4.75
N ALA A 182 13.27 -14.63 -3.75
CA ALA A 182 12.59 -13.88 -2.70
C ALA A 182 11.83 -12.67 -3.26
N ILE A 183 12.43 -11.91 -4.18
CA ILE A 183 11.79 -10.77 -4.86
C ILE A 183 10.58 -11.24 -5.68
N LEU A 184 10.73 -12.33 -6.43
CA LEU A 184 9.66 -12.94 -7.22
C LEU A 184 8.48 -13.37 -6.33
N ALA A 185 8.76 -14.08 -5.24
CA ALA A 185 7.76 -14.55 -4.29
C ALA A 185 7.02 -13.37 -3.64
N TYR A 186 7.75 -12.31 -3.27
CA TYR A 186 7.15 -11.09 -2.73
C TYR A 186 6.22 -10.41 -3.74
N LEU A 187 6.64 -10.26 -5.00
CA LEU A 187 5.82 -9.67 -6.06
C LEU A 187 4.54 -10.47 -6.31
N VAL A 188 4.63 -11.80 -6.42
CA VAL A 188 3.49 -12.69 -6.63
C VAL A 188 2.52 -12.63 -5.45
N THR A 189 3.03 -12.66 -4.22
CA THR A 189 2.21 -12.55 -3.00
C THR A 189 1.51 -11.20 -2.95
N ARG A 190 2.22 -10.10 -3.24
CA ARG A 190 1.63 -8.75 -3.25
C ARG A 190 0.55 -8.62 -4.33
N MET A 191 0.74 -9.24 -5.50
CA MET A 191 -0.24 -9.24 -6.59
C MET A 191 -1.52 -10.01 -6.24
N THR A 192 -1.39 -11.12 -5.50
CA THR A 192 -2.52 -11.99 -5.12
C THR A 192 -3.27 -11.49 -3.88
N MET A 193 -2.57 -11.06 -2.83
CA MET A 193 -3.18 -10.68 -1.54
C MET A 193 -3.76 -9.26 -1.51
N ARG A 194 -3.13 -8.30 -2.21
CA ARG A 194 -3.61 -6.90 -2.23
C ARG A 194 -5.08 -6.75 -2.66
N PRO A 195 -5.57 -7.36 -3.76
CA PRO A 195 -6.96 -7.24 -4.17
C PRO A 195 -7.94 -7.92 -3.20
N LEU A 196 -7.54 -9.02 -2.56
CA LEU A 196 -8.37 -9.68 -1.55
C LEU A 196 -8.56 -8.79 -0.32
N LYS A 197 -7.48 -8.12 0.13
CA LYS A 197 -7.54 -7.14 1.23
C LYS A 197 -8.45 -5.95 0.88
N GLN A 198 -8.43 -5.49 -0.37
CA GLN A 198 -9.31 -4.41 -0.84
C GLN A 198 -10.79 -4.81 -0.83
N LEU A 199 -11.11 -6.03 -1.27
CA LEU A 199 -12.48 -6.56 -1.20
C LEU A 199 -12.96 -6.71 0.25
N ALA A 200 -12.12 -7.23 1.14
CA ALA A 200 -12.46 -7.38 2.55
C ALA A 200 -12.69 -6.02 3.23
N GLN A 201 -11.85 -5.03 2.94
CA GLN A 201 -12.02 -3.67 3.45
C GLN A 201 -13.31 -3.04 2.91
N ALA A 202 -13.57 -3.12 1.59
CA ALA A 202 -14.79 -2.59 1.01
C ALA A 202 -16.06 -3.26 1.55
N ALA A 203 -16.01 -4.55 1.88
CA ALA A 203 -17.12 -5.24 2.54
C ALA A 203 -17.37 -4.72 3.97
N LYS A 204 -16.30 -4.44 4.72
CA LYS A 204 -16.38 -3.79 6.04
C LYS A 204 -16.94 -2.37 5.94
N ASP A 205 -16.44 -1.60 4.97
CA ASP A 205 -16.85 -0.22 4.75
C ASP A 205 -18.31 -0.14 4.29
N LEU A 206 -18.78 -1.09 3.46
CA LEU A 206 -20.19 -1.19 3.06
C LEU A 206 -21.14 -1.39 4.25
N GLY A 207 -20.69 -2.08 5.30
CA GLY A 207 -21.45 -2.27 6.53
C GLY A 207 -21.61 -0.97 7.33
N ASN A 208 -20.67 -0.03 7.21
CA ASN A 208 -20.69 1.26 7.91
C ASN A 208 -21.31 2.37 7.06
N ASP A 209 -21.03 2.38 5.76
CA ASP A 209 -21.54 3.35 4.78
C ASP A 209 -21.95 2.63 3.48
N ILE A 210 -23.26 2.54 3.28
CA ILE A 210 -23.80 1.90 2.09
C ILE A 210 -23.52 2.68 0.80
N ASN A 211 -23.24 3.98 0.93
CA ASN A 211 -23.00 4.89 -0.18
C ASN A 211 -21.53 4.98 -0.59
N HIS A 212 -20.65 4.17 0.01
CA HIS A 212 -19.23 4.08 -0.32
C HIS A 212 -18.99 3.91 -1.84
N PRO A 213 -17.93 4.50 -2.42
CA PRO A 213 -17.62 4.35 -3.84
C PRO A 213 -17.49 2.87 -4.29
N PRO A 214 -17.94 2.54 -5.52
CA PRO A 214 -17.79 1.19 -6.04
C PRO A 214 -16.31 0.83 -6.28
N LEU A 215 -16.01 -0.46 -6.19
CA LEU A 215 -14.66 -0.98 -6.45
C LEU A 215 -14.26 -0.77 -7.91
N THR A 216 -12.99 -0.44 -8.14
CA THR A 216 -12.45 -0.31 -9.49
C THR A 216 -12.36 -1.68 -10.17
N LEU A 217 -12.75 -1.75 -11.45
CA LEU A 217 -12.73 -2.98 -12.24
C LEU A 217 -11.36 -3.20 -12.88
N SER A 218 -10.33 -3.32 -12.03
CA SER A 218 -8.93 -3.48 -12.43
C SER A 218 -8.37 -4.85 -12.05
N GLY A 219 -7.28 -5.26 -12.70
CA GLY A 219 -6.59 -6.51 -12.39
C GLY A 219 -6.98 -7.67 -13.31
N ALA A 220 -6.83 -8.89 -12.80
CA ALA A 220 -7.14 -10.12 -13.53
C ALA A 220 -8.66 -10.32 -13.70
N SER A 221 -9.06 -11.21 -14.62
CA SER A 221 -10.47 -11.48 -14.91
C SER A 221 -11.28 -11.87 -13.67
N GLU A 222 -10.73 -12.69 -12.79
CA GLU A 222 -11.42 -13.20 -11.60
C GLU A 222 -11.67 -12.07 -10.59
N ILE A 223 -10.66 -11.21 -10.39
CA ILE A 223 -10.79 -10.04 -9.52
C ILE A 223 -11.81 -9.06 -10.10
N ARG A 224 -11.76 -8.80 -11.41
CA ARG A 224 -12.72 -7.92 -12.08
C ARG A 224 -14.15 -8.45 -11.95
N GLN A 225 -14.36 -9.75 -12.10
CA GLN A 225 -15.67 -10.38 -11.93
C GLN A 225 -16.15 -10.27 -10.49
N ALA A 226 -15.28 -10.54 -9.51
CA ALA A 226 -15.61 -10.40 -8.08
C ALA A 226 -15.97 -8.94 -7.73
N SER A 227 -15.17 -7.96 -8.16
CA SER A 227 -15.47 -6.53 -7.97
C SER A 227 -16.78 -6.12 -8.65
N ALA A 228 -17.06 -6.61 -9.86
CA ALA A 228 -18.31 -6.33 -10.55
C ALA A 228 -19.52 -6.93 -9.81
N ALA A 229 -19.41 -8.16 -9.32
CA ALA A 229 -20.46 -8.81 -8.52
C ALA A 229 -20.70 -8.08 -7.20
N PHE A 230 -19.64 -7.65 -6.52
CA PHE A 230 -19.73 -6.83 -5.30
C PHE A 230 -20.44 -5.49 -5.57
N ASN A 231 -20.03 -4.76 -6.62
CA ASN A 231 -20.66 -3.49 -6.99
C ASN A 231 -22.15 -3.68 -7.35
N ALA A 232 -22.51 -4.77 -8.04
CA ALA A 232 -23.90 -5.09 -8.35
C ALA A 232 -24.71 -5.42 -7.09
N MET A 233 -24.13 -6.13 -6.12
CA MET A 233 -24.74 -6.38 -4.82
C MET A 233 -24.98 -5.07 -4.06
N GLN A 234 -23.97 -4.21 -3.96
CA GLN A 234 -24.08 -2.89 -3.34
C GLN A 234 -25.23 -2.07 -3.97
N ALA A 235 -25.28 -2.00 -5.30
CA ALA A 235 -26.31 -1.25 -6.02
C ALA A 235 -27.73 -1.77 -5.71
N ARG A 236 -27.91 -3.10 -5.65
CA ARG A 236 -29.19 -3.72 -5.27
C ARG A 236 -29.60 -3.37 -3.85
N ILE A 237 -28.67 -3.41 -2.88
CA ILE A 237 -29.00 -3.07 -1.50
C ILE A 237 -29.39 -1.59 -1.39
N ARG A 238 -28.63 -0.69 -2.02
CA ARG A 238 -28.98 0.75 -2.07
C ARG A 238 -30.36 0.98 -2.65
N GLN A 239 -30.68 0.31 -3.77
CA GLN A 239 -32.00 0.39 -4.39
C GLN A 239 -33.11 -0.12 -3.45
N HIS A 240 -32.90 -1.24 -2.75
CA HIS A 240 -33.89 -1.77 -1.81
C HIS A 240 -34.14 -0.83 -0.62
N ILE A 241 -33.09 -0.19 -0.09
CA ILE A 241 -33.25 0.81 0.98
C ILE A 241 -34.02 2.03 0.45
N SER A 242 -33.60 2.58 -0.70
CA SER A 242 -34.27 3.74 -1.30
C SER A 242 -35.75 3.48 -1.58
N GLN A 243 -36.09 2.29 -2.11
CA GLN A 243 -37.48 1.88 -2.34
C GLN A 243 -38.28 1.80 -1.03
N ARG A 244 -37.70 1.26 0.05
CA ARG A 244 -38.36 1.22 1.37
C ARG A 244 -38.59 2.62 1.91
N THR A 245 -37.59 3.51 1.81
CA THR A 245 -37.71 4.91 2.26
C THR A 245 -38.78 5.66 1.46
N GLN A 246 -38.82 5.48 0.14
CA GLN A 246 -39.83 6.08 -0.72
C GLN A 246 -41.24 5.55 -0.43
N MET A 247 -41.38 4.25 -0.20
CA MET A 247 -42.64 3.63 0.20
C MET A 247 -43.14 4.19 1.54
N LEU A 248 -42.26 4.30 2.54
CA LEU A 248 -42.61 4.90 3.83
C LEU A 248 -43.02 6.37 3.67
N ALA A 249 -42.31 7.14 2.84
CA ALA A 249 -42.68 8.52 2.56
C ALA A 249 -44.06 8.65 1.92
N ALA A 250 -44.39 7.78 0.96
CA ALA A 250 -45.71 7.74 0.33
C ALA A 250 -46.81 7.37 1.33
N ILE A 251 -46.59 6.34 2.16
CA ILE A 251 -47.54 5.93 3.22
C ILE A 251 -47.78 7.08 4.21
N THR A 252 -46.72 7.77 4.64
CA THR A 252 -46.83 8.93 5.55
C THR A 252 -47.68 10.05 4.94
N HIS A 253 -47.43 10.40 3.68
CA HIS A 253 -48.23 11.40 2.97
C HIS A 253 -49.71 11.00 2.89
N ASP A 254 -49.97 9.73 2.55
CA ASP A 254 -51.32 9.21 2.42
C ASP A 254 -52.04 9.07 3.77
N LEU A 255 -51.31 8.92 4.88
CA LEU A 255 -51.85 8.96 6.25
C LEU A 255 -52.11 10.39 6.75
N GLN A 256 -51.36 11.39 6.29
CA GLN A 256 -51.56 12.77 6.70
C GLN A 256 -52.93 13.31 6.26
N THR A 257 -53.38 12.94 5.05
CA THR A 257 -54.67 13.37 4.49
C THR A 257 -55.90 12.89 5.30
N PRO A 258 -56.06 11.60 5.68
CA PRO A 258 -57.14 11.15 6.54
C PRO A 258 -56.99 11.67 7.97
N LEU A 259 -55.78 11.85 8.50
CA LEU A 259 -55.57 12.46 9.83
C LEU A 259 -56.06 13.92 9.86
N THR A 260 -55.75 14.73 8.85
CA THR A 260 -56.26 16.10 8.73
C THR A 260 -57.79 16.13 8.60
N ARG A 261 -58.36 15.20 7.81
CA ARG A 261 -59.84 15.07 7.70
C ARG A 261 -60.47 14.65 9.03
N LEU A 262 -59.84 13.76 9.78
CA LEU A 262 -60.31 13.34 11.09
C LEU A 262 -60.28 14.52 12.07
N ARG A 263 -59.21 15.34 12.05
CA ARG A 263 -59.11 16.56 12.86
C ARG A 263 -60.26 17.54 12.60
N LEU A 264 -60.59 17.80 11.34
CA LEU A 264 -61.74 18.65 10.97
C LEU A 264 -63.09 18.06 11.39
N ARG A 265 -63.22 16.73 11.45
CA ARG A 265 -64.43 16.07 11.94
C ARG A 265 -64.56 16.17 13.45
N LEU A 266 -63.44 16.17 14.18
CA LEU A 266 -63.41 16.33 15.63
C LEU A 266 -63.93 17.71 16.04
N GLU A 267 -63.76 18.76 15.24
CA GLU A 267 -64.32 20.11 15.53
C GLU A 267 -65.85 20.12 15.73
N LYS A 268 -66.56 19.07 15.29
CA LYS A 268 -68.01 18.92 15.49
C LYS A 268 -68.39 18.21 16.80
N VAL A 269 -67.41 17.78 17.60
CA VAL A 269 -67.64 17.16 18.90
C VAL A 269 -68.03 18.25 19.89
N ALA A 270 -69.25 18.16 20.43
CA ALA A 270 -69.79 19.15 21.36
C ALA A 270 -69.18 19.07 22.77
N ASP A 271 -68.72 17.88 23.17
CA ASP A 271 -68.02 17.66 24.44
C ASP A 271 -66.57 18.14 24.31
N THR A 272 -66.26 19.27 24.96
CA THR A 272 -64.94 19.90 24.92
C THR A 272 -63.84 19.01 25.52
N GLU A 273 -64.15 18.25 26.57
CA GLU A 273 -63.16 17.37 27.20
C GLU A 273 -62.83 16.18 26.30
N LEU A 274 -63.85 15.60 25.66
CA LEU A 274 -63.68 14.52 24.69
C LEU A 274 -62.99 15.02 23.40
N TYR A 275 -63.29 16.25 22.96
CA TYR A 275 -62.61 16.91 21.84
C TYR A 275 -61.10 17.05 22.10
N ASP A 276 -60.70 17.66 23.22
CA ASP A 276 -59.30 17.89 23.56
C ASP A 276 -58.53 16.56 23.65
N ARG A 277 -59.17 15.54 24.25
CA ARG A 277 -58.63 14.18 24.33
C ARG A 277 -58.38 13.57 22.95
N LEU A 278 -59.33 13.69 22.02
CA LEU A 278 -59.21 13.11 20.67
C LEU A 278 -58.23 13.87 19.78
N VAL A 279 -58.17 15.20 19.91
CA VAL A 279 -57.17 16.03 19.21
C VAL A 279 -55.76 15.68 19.69
N GLY A 280 -55.58 15.47 21.00
CA GLY A 280 -54.33 14.99 21.57
C GLY A 280 -53.89 13.64 20.98
N ASP A 281 -54.78 12.65 20.92
CA ASP A 281 -54.48 11.34 20.35
C ASP A 281 -54.12 11.43 18.86
N LEU A 282 -54.83 12.27 18.10
CA LEU A 282 -54.55 12.50 16.68
C LEU A 282 -53.20 13.18 16.47
N SER A 283 -52.85 14.16 17.30
CA SER A 283 -51.56 14.82 17.25
C SER A 283 -50.42 13.86 17.59
N ALA A 284 -50.61 12.95 18.55
CA ALA A 284 -49.64 11.91 18.87
C ALA A 284 -49.44 10.92 17.70
N MET A 285 -50.52 10.53 17.01
CA MET A 285 -50.42 9.70 15.81
C MET A 285 -49.65 10.42 14.68
N GLN A 286 -49.90 11.72 14.47
CA GLN A 286 -49.18 12.52 13.47
C GLN A 286 -47.68 12.61 13.77
N SER A 287 -47.30 12.84 15.03
CA SER A 287 -45.89 12.84 15.45
C SER A 287 -45.24 11.46 15.27
N MET A 288 -45.94 10.38 15.60
CA MET A 288 -45.44 9.01 15.39
C MET A 288 -45.14 8.69 13.92
N VAL A 289 -46.04 9.07 13.01
CA VAL A 289 -45.86 8.87 11.58
C VAL A 289 -44.68 9.71 11.04
N LYS A 290 -44.55 10.95 11.51
CA LYS A 290 -43.46 11.86 11.13
C LYS A 290 -42.10 11.33 11.61
N GLU A 291 -42.01 10.91 12.88
CA GLU A 291 -40.78 10.39 13.48
C GLU A 291 -40.35 9.06 12.84
N GLY A 292 -41.30 8.19 12.45
CA GLY A 292 -41.00 6.98 11.68
C GLY A 292 -40.39 7.28 10.30
N LEU A 293 -40.90 8.30 9.62
CA LEU A 293 -40.31 8.78 8.35
C LEU A 293 -38.93 9.39 8.57
N ASP A 294 -38.76 10.17 9.65
CA ASP A 294 -37.47 10.76 9.99
C ASP A 294 -36.42 9.71 10.31
N LEU A 295 -36.78 8.62 11.01
CA LEU A 295 -35.93 7.45 11.19
C LEU A 295 -35.54 6.84 9.85
N ALA A 296 -36.49 6.58 8.96
CA ALA A 296 -36.18 6.01 7.64
C ALA A 296 -35.25 6.91 6.81
N ARG A 297 -35.47 8.24 6.86
CA ARG A 297 -34.61 9.23 6.22
C ARG A 297 -33.25 9.37 6.90
N SER A 298 -33.15 9.12 8.21
CA SER A 298 -31.87 9.16 8.92
C SER A 298 -30.89 8.11 8.44
N MET A 299 -31.37 7.03 7.83
CA MET A 299 -30.53 6.00 7.24
C MET A 299 -30.04 6.35 5.82
N ASP A 300 -30.65 7.36 5.18
CA ASP A 300 -30.32 7.78 3.83
C ASP A 300 -29.46 9.04 3.84
N SER A 301 -28.47 9.07 2.95
CA SER A 301 -27.28 9.91 3.07
C SER A 301 -27.15 10.86 1.87
N THR A 302 -28.27 11.38 1.39
CA THR A 302 -28.36 12.16 0.14
C THR A 302 -27.94 13.62 0.29
N GLU A 303 -27.95 14.16 1.51
CA GLU A 303 -27.53 15.54 1.78
C GLU A 303 -26.00 15.70 1.60
N ALA A 304 -25.59 16.79 0.95
CA ALA A 304 -24.18 17.11 0.75
C ALA A 304 -23.54 17.57 2.07
N MET A 305 -22.27 17.20 2.29
CA MET A 305 -21.48 17.75 3.39
C MET A 305 -21.03 19.16 3.02
N GLN A 306 -21.18 20.09 3.95
CA GLN A 306 -20.73 21.46 3.80
C GLN A 306 -20.11 21.97 5.11
N ALA A 307 -19.26 22.99 5.00
CA ALA A 307 -18.71 23.66 6.16
C ALA A 307 -19.84 24.40 6.89
N LEU A 308 -20.08 24.00 8.14
CA LEU A 308 -21.15 24.49 8.99
C LEU A 308 -20.55 25.06 10.25
N ASP A 309 -20.81 26.33 10.53
CA ASP A 309 -20.43 26.93 11.81
C ASP A 309 -21.25 26.31 12.95
N LEU A 310 -20.56 25.62 13.87
CA LEU A 310 -21.22 24.88 14.96
C LEU A 310 -21.91 25.82 15.94
N ASP A 311 -21.28 26.95 16.25
CA ASP A 311 -21.82 27.90 17.25
C ASP A 311 -23.12 28.51 16.72
N SER A 312 -23.15 28.95 15.46
CA SER A 312 -24.37 29.43 14.79
C SER A 312 -25.48 28.38 14.73
N LEU A 313 -25.13 27.10 14.52
CA LEU A 313 -26.12 26.01 14.52
C LEU A 313 -26.73 25.79 15.91
N LEU A 314 -25.89 25.72 16.94
CA LEU A 314 -26.34 25.53 18.33
C LEU A 314 -27.19 26.70 18.80
N ASP A 315 -26.76 27.92 18.49
CA ASP A 315 -27.50 29.15 18.83
C ASP A 315 -28.88 29.17 18.17
N SER A 316 -28.96 28.85 16.87
CA SER A 316 -30.24 28.74 16.16
C SER A 316 -31.14 27.67 16.76
N VAL A 317 -30.63 26.46 17.06
CA VAL A 317 -31.46 25.37 17.60
C VAL A 317 -31.93 25.68 19.03
N CYS A 318 -31.08 26.24 19.87
CA CYS A 318 -31.45 26.61 21.23
C CYS A 318 -32.44 27.78 21.26
N SER A 319 -32.28 28.75 20.36
CA SER A 319 -33.21 29.88 20.21
C SER A 319 -34.58 29.40 19.73
N ASP A 320 -34.63 28.54 18.70
CA ASP A 320 -35.90 27.94 18.21
C ASP A 320 -36.64 27.20 19.34
N ALA A 321 -35.91 26.48 20.20
CA ALA A 321 -36.47 25.77 21.36
C ALA A 321 -36.98 26.73 22.46
N ALA A 322 -36.21 27.78 22.76
CA ALA A 322 -36.61 28.81 23.72
C ALA A 322 -37.85 29.58 23.25
N ASP A 323 -37.94 29.92 21.96
CA ASP A 323 -39.10 30.56 21.34
C ASP A 323 -40.35 29.67 21.38
N ALA A 324 -40.17 28.35 21.34
CA ALA A 324 -41.24 27.37 21.58
C ALA A 324 -41.63 27.22 23.06
N GLY A 325 -41.04 28.00 23.96
CA GLY A 325 -41.32 28.01 25.40
C GLY A 325 -40.59 26.91 26.19
N GLN A 326 -39.61 26.22 25.59
CA GLN A 326 -38.81 25.21 26.28
C GLN A 326 -37.72 25.87 27.14
N LYS A 327 -37.40 25.27 28.29
CA LYS A 327 -36.32 25.74 29.17
C LYS A 327 -34.96 25.26 28.65
N VAL A 328 -34.39 26.01 27.71
CA VAL A 328 -33.08 25.71 27.11
C VAL A 328 -32.10 26.83 27.41
N THR A 329 -30.86 26.48 27.75
CA THR A 329 -29.76 27.42 27.92
C THR A 329 -28.55 26.94 27.14
N LEU A 330 -27.84 27.86 26.49
CA LEU A 330 -26.60 27.58 25.77
C LEU A 330 -25.44 28.33 26.44
N SER A 331 -24.33 27.64 26.69
CA SER A 331 -23.10 28.26 27.17
C SER A 331 -21.85 27.64 26.55
N GLY A 332 -20.76 28.41 26.52
CA GLY A 332 -19.53 28.03 25.84
C GLY A 332 -19.54 28.34 24.34
N GLN A 333 -18.39 28.14 23.70
CA GLN A 333 -18.18 28.35 22.26
C GLN A 333 -17.12 27.36 21.78
N ALA A 334 -17.33 26.74 20.62
CA ALA A 334 -16.33 25.90 19.99
C ALA A 334 -15.39 26.71 19.07
N GLY A 335 -15.88 27.77 18.44
CA GLY A 335 -15.15 28.58 17.47
C GLY A 335 -14.64 27.75 16.29
N MET A 336 -15.45 26.83 15.78
CA MET A 336 -15.05 25.88 14.74
C MET A 336 -16.15 25.61 13.72
N ALA A 337 -15.72 25.40 12.47
CA ALA A 337 -16.57 24.89 11.41
C ALA A 337 -16.48 23.36 11.34
N LEU A 338 -17.62 22.70 11.25
CA LEU A 338 -17.74 21.27 11.04
C LEU A 338 -17.99 20.98 9.56
N MET A 339 -17.34 19.98 8.99
CA MET A 339 -17.84 19.38 7.76
C MET A 339 -19.01 18.45 8.09
N ALA A 340 -20.23 18.90 7.87
CA ALA A 340 -21.45 18.17 8.23
C ALA A 340 -22.58 18.36 7.22
N ARG A 341 -23.66 17.57 7.36
CA ARG A 341 -24.94 17.75 6.68
C ARG A 341 -25.87 18.60 7.55
N PRO A 342 -26.13 19.88 7.24
CA PRO A 342 -26.79 20.78 8.19
C PRO A 342 -28.20 20.36 8.61
N ILE A 343 -29.03 19.81 7.72
CA ILE A 343 -30.38 19.37 8.06
C ILE A 343 -30.30 18.16 8.98
N ALA A 344 -29.44 17.18 8.67
CA ALA A 344 -29.22 16.03 9.53
C ALA A 344 -28.66 16.45 10.90
N MET A 345 -27.63 17.29 10.96
CA MET A 345 -27.01 17.72 12.21
C MET A 345 -27.98 18.54 13.09
N ARG A 346 -28.74 19.46 12.49
CA ARG A 346 -29.84 20.17 13.17
C ARG A 346 -30.81 19.18 13.80
N ARG A 347 -31.25 18.17 13.04
CA ARG A 347 -32.18 17.16 13.53
C ARG A 347 -31.59 16.31 14.66
N CYS A 348 -30.29 16.00 14.63
CA CYS A 348 -29.61 15.33 15.74
C CYS A 348 -29.75 16.15 17.02
N LEU A 349 -29.37 17.43 16.98
CA LEU A 349 -29.41 18.33 18.14
C LEU A 349 -30.83 18.54 18.66
N VAL A 350 -31.80 18.78 17.77
CA VAL A 350 -33.22 18.92 18.15
C VAL A 350 -33.72 17.68 18.89
N ASN A 351 -33.43 16.46 18.41
CA ASN A 351 -33.85 15.24 19.09
C ASN A 351 -33.22 15.08 20.49
N LEU A 352 -31.97 15.49 20.66
CA LEU A 352 -31.29 15.41 21.96
C LEU A 352 -31.84 16.45 22.95
N ILE A 353 -32.06 17.69 22.49
CA ILE A 353 -32.58 18.79 23.30
C ILE A 353 -34.06 18.54 23.67
N ASP A 354 -34.90 18.13 22.71
CA ASP A 354 -36.29 17.78 22.98
C ASP A 354 -36.40 16.64 24.00
N ASN A 355 -35.49 15.66 23.93
CA ASN A 355 -35.44 14.58 24.91
C ASN A 355 -35.09 15.08 26.31
N ALA A 356 -34.08 15.95 26.44
CA ALA A 356 -33.68 16.56 27.70
C ALA A 356 -34.81 17.39 28.34
N VAL A 357 -35.49 18.24 27.55
CA VAL A 357 -36.61 19.06 28.04
C VAL A 357 -37.78 18.18 28.47
N LYS A 358 -38.13 17.18 27.66
CA LYS A 358 -39.30 16.33 27.88
C LYS A 358 -39.19 15.44 29.11
N TYR A 359 -38.02 14.83 29.34
CA TYR A 359 -37.83 13.87 30.42
C TYR A 359 -37.09 14.45 31.63
N GLY A 360 -36.40 15.58 31.47
CA GLY A 360 -35.63 16.20 32.54
C GLY A 360 -35.89 17.69 32.75
N LEU A 361 -37.05 18.20 32.35
CA LEU A 361 -37.60 19.54 32.64
C LEU A 361 -36.88 20.73 31.99
N TYR A 362 -35.58 20.61 31.72
CA TYR A 362 -34.75 21.63 31.07
C TYR A 362 -33.62 20.98 30.27
N ALA A 363 -33.03 21.74 29.36
CA ALA A 363 -31.80 21.37 28.66
C ALA A 363 -30.74 22.45 28.87
N GLN A 364 -29.66 22.09 29.56
CA GLN A 364 -28.46 22.91 29.68
C GLN A 364 -27.44 22.41 28.67
N VAL A 365 -27.26 23.17 27.59
CA VAL A 365 -26.34 22.87 26.50
C VAL A 365 -25.02 23.59 26.75
N THR A 366 -23.94 22.84 26.86
CA THR A 366 -22.59 23.38 26.92
C THR A 366 -21.79 22.90 25.72
N VAL A 367 -20.97 23.78 25.15
CA VAL A 367 -20.08 23.43 24.04
C VAL A 367 -18.66 23.89 24.33
N GLU A 368 -17.71 22.99 24.07
CA GLU A 368 -16.28 23.29 24.14
C GLU A 368 -15.54 22.66 22.97
N ARG A 369 -14.43 23.29 22.56
CA ARG A 369 -13.50 22.70 21.60
C ARG A 369 -12.51 21.80 22.32
N ILE A 370 -12.37 20.59 21.82
CA ILE A 370 -11.33 19.64 22.21
C ILE A 370 -10.41 19.36 21.01
N ALA A 371 -9.30 18.65 21.22
CA ALA A 371 -8.29 18.44 20.17
C ALA A 371 -8.87 17.77 18.90
N GLY A 372 -9.14 18.56 17.87
CA GLY A 372 -9.69 18.12 16.58
C GLY A 372 -11.19 17.79 16.57
N ALA A 373 -11.94 18.15 17.61
CA ALA A 373 -13.38 17.89 17.73
C ALA A 373 -14.09 18.93 18.61
N ALA A 374 -15.41 19.01 18.53
CA ALA A 374 -16.26 19.69 19.50
C ALA A 374 -16.85 18.66 20.47
N ARG A 375 -16.96 19.04 21.74
CA ARG A 375 -17.76 18.32 22.73
C ARG A 375 -18.98 19.16 23.06
N ILE A 376 -20.15 18.58 22.85
CA ILE A 376 -21.45 19.17 23.16
C ILE A 376 -22.04 18.32 24.29
N CYS A 377 -22.25 18.91 25.46
CA CYS A 377 -22.92 18.25 26.58
C CYS A 377 -24.32 18.85 26.74
N ILE A 378 -25.32 17.99 26.83
CA ILE A 378 -26.71 18.37 27.05
C ILE A 378 -27.13 17.71 28.36
N ARG A 379 -27.26 18.54 29.39
CA ARG A 379 -27.66 18.11 30.74
C ARG A 379 -29.14 18.40 30.97
N ASP A 380 -29.82 17.43 31.57
CA ASP A 380 -31.18 17.58 32.06
C ASP A 380 -31.29 17.39 33.59
N GLY A 381 -32.46 17.68 34.15
CA GLY A 381 -32.79 17.50 35.57
C GLY A 381 -33.71 16.32 35.85
N GLY A 382 -33.72 15.31 34.98
CA GLY A 382 -34.60 14.15 35.10
C GLY A 382 -34.14 13.13 36.15
N PRO A 383 -34.85 12.00 36.28
CA PRO A 383 -34.48 10.92 37.20
C PRO A 383 -33.23 10.15 36.77
N GLY A 384 -32.68 10.42 35.58
CA GLY A 384 -31.61 9.62 34.97
C GLY A 384 -32.12 8.30 34.40
N ILE A 385 -31.20 7.42 34.02
CA ILE A 385 -31.49 6.12 33.40
C ILE A 385 -30.75 5.01 34.15
N ALA A 386 -31.42 3.89 34.43
CA ALA A 386 -30.78 2.74 35.06
C ALA A 386 -29.60 2.22 34.20
N PRO A 387 -28.44 1.83 34.79
CA PRO A 387 -27.25 1.46 34.02
C PRO A 387 -27.45 0.35 32.98
N ASP A 388 -28.36 -0.60 33.23
CA ASP A 388 -28.73 -1.70 32.35
C ASP A 388 -29.61 -1.27 31.15
N GLN A 389 -30.12 -0.04 31.19
CA GLN A 389 -31.01 0.53 30.17
C GLN A 389 -30.31 1.59 29.30
N LEU A 390 -29.17 2.13 29.73
CA LEU A 390 -28.41 3.17 29.00
C LEU A 390 -28.07 2.76 27.56
N ALA A 391 -27.78 1.48 27.31
CA ALA A 391 -27.55 0.98 25.96
C ALA A 391 -28.85 0.79 25.16
N LYS A 392 -29.92 0.35 25.83
CA LYS A 392 -31.21 -0.01 25.21
C LYS A 392 -32.01 1.21 24.77
N VAL A 393 -31.83 2.36 25.40
CA VAL A 393 -32.54 3.61 25.00
C VAL A 393 -32.19 4.12 23.61
N PHE A 394 -31.14 3.59 22.99
CA PHE A 394 -30.85 3.84 21.57
C PHE A 394 -31.58 2.89 20.62
N GLU A 395 -32.21 1.81 21.12
CA GLU A 395 -32.96 0.87 20.28
C GLU A 395 -34.27 1.51 19.79
N PRO A 396 -34.64 1.32 18.50
CA PRO A 396 -35.86 1.89 17.96
C PRO A 396 -37.10 1.44 18.76
N PHE A 397 -37.99 2.38 19.06
CA PHE A 397 -39.26 2.17 19.80
C PHE A 397 -39.09 1.74 21.27
N TYR A 398 -37.86 1.70 21.80
CA TYR A 398 -37.63 1.39 23.21
C TYR A 398 -37.98 2.59 24.10
N ARG A 399 -38.67 2.33 25.22
CA ARG A 399 -39.05 3.31 26.24
C ARG A 399 -38.90 2.70 27.63
N ILE A 400 -38.44 3.52 28.59
CA ILE A 400 -38.26 3.12 30.00
C ILE A 400 -39.62 3.00 30.71
N GLU A 401 -40.55 3.91 30.41
CA GLU A 401 -41.90 3.90 30.97
C GLU A 401 -42.82 2.96 30.17
N THR A 402 -43.39 1.95 30.83
CA THR A 402 -44.42 1.06 30.26
C THR A 402 -45.82 1.68 30.23
N SER A 403 -46.06 2.78 30.97
CA SER A 403 -47.36 3.44 30.99
C SER A 403 -47.59 4.31 29.75
N ARG A 404 -48.65 4.01 29.01
CA ARG A 404 -49.19 4.87 27.94
C ARG A 404 -49.88 6.13 28.51
N SER A 405 -49.34 6.72 29.58
CA SER A 405 -49.81 8.00 30.11
C SER A 405 -49.52 9.08 29.08
N ARG A 406 -50.59 9.77 28.65
CA ARG A 406 -50.62 10.76 27.56
C ARG A 406 -49.63 11.92 27.72
N GLU A 407 -49.12 12.17 28.92
CA GLU A 407 -48.24 13.31 29.23
C GLU A 407 -46.77 13.12 28.76
N SER A 408 -46.23 11.89 28.68
CA SER A 408 -44.82 11.66 28.29
C SER A 408 -44.63 11.31 26.79
N GLY A 409 -45.62 11.64 25.93
CA GLY A 409 -45.83 11.13 24.57
C GLY A 409 -44.68 11.23 23.55
N GLY A 410 -43.63 10.42 23.71
CA GLY A 410 -42.54 10.22 22.74
C GLY A 410 -42.61 8.83 22.10
N THR A 411 -42.13 8.70 20.86
CA THR A 411 -42.20 7.43 20.11
C THR A 411 -41.06 6.46 20.45
N GLY A 412 -40.04 6.91 21.19
CA GLY A 412 -38.81 6.15 21.41
C GLY A 412 -37.85 6.17 20.21
N LEU A 413 -38.05 7.06 19.23
CA LEU A 413 -37.20 7.13 18.02
C LEU A 413 -36.13 8.23 18.07
N GLY A 414 -36.30 9.26 18.89
CA GLY A 414 -35.42 10.44 18.88
C GLY A 414 -33.95 10.12 19.15
N LEU A 415 -33.64 9.35 20.20
CA LEU A 415 -32.27 8.94 20.52
C LEU A 415 -31.66 8.03 19.45
N THR A 416 -32.45 7.13 18.86
CA THR A 416 -32.02 6.30 17.72
C THR A 416 -31.66 7.17 16.52
N ILE A 417 -32.49 8.16 16.18
CA ILE A 417 -32.24 9.09 15.07
C ILE A 417 -30.96 9.89 15.33
N ALA A 418 -30.79 10.44 16.53
CA ALA A 418 -29.60 11.19 16.90
C ALA A 418 -28.33 10.33 16.80
N ARG A 419 -28.38 9.08 17.29
CA ARG A 419 -27.26 8.13 17.19
C ARG A 419 -26.91 7.80 15.73
N ASN A 420 -27.89 7.46 14.90
CA ASN A 420 -27.65 7.15 13.48
C ASN A 420 -26.99 8.33 12.76
N ILE A 421 -27.46 9.56 13.03
CA ILE A 421 -26.90 10.77 12.43
C ILE A 421 -25.48 11.00 12.94
N ALA A 422 -25.22 10.82 14.24
CA ALA A 422 -23.88 10.98 14.80
C ALA A 422 -22.89 9.98 14.17
N GLU A 423 -23.26 8.70 14.09
CA GLU A 423 -22.42 7.65 13.48
C GLU A 423 -22.09 7.98 12.01
N GLN A 424 -23.05 8.51 11.24
CA GLN A 424 -22.83 8.96 9.86
C GLN A 424 -21.88 10.16 9.72
N HIS A 425 -21.67 10.91 10.79
CA HIS A 425 -20.74 12.05 10.84
C HIS A 425 -19.42 11.67 11.54
N GLY A 426 -19.21 10.39 11.88
CA GLY A 426 -18.06 9.95 12.68
C GLY A 426 -18.07 10.49 14.11
N ALA A 427 -19.22 10.98 14.57
CA ALA A 427 -19.44 11.49 15.91
C ALA A 427 -19.87 10.36 16.85
N THR A 428 -19.62 10.55 18.14
CA THR A 428 -20.03 9.59 19.18
C THR A 428 -21.04 10.25 20.12
N VAL A 429 -22.13 9.53 20.41
CA VAL A 429 -23.12 9.92 21.43
C VAL A 429 -22.98 8.97 22.61
N SER A 430 -22.89 9.52 23.81
CA SER A 430 -22.85 8.77 25.07
C SER A 430 -23.80 9.36 26.09
N LEU A 431 -24.26 8.52 27.01
CA LEU A 431 -25.21 8.87 28.07
C LEU A 431 -24.57 8.53 29.41
N LEU A 432 -24.62 9.45 30.35
CA LEU A 432 -24.18 9.25 31.72
C LEU A 432 -25.18 9.87 32.69
N ASN A 433 -25.45 9.22 33.82
CA ASN A 433 -26.16 9.91 34.92
C ASN A 433 -25.22 10.89 35.59
N HIS A 434 -25.69 12.12 35.79
CA HIS A 434 -24.90 13.15 36.44
C HIS A 434 -24.89 12.96 37.96
N VAL A 435 -23.80 13.33 38.64
CA VAL A 435 -23.62 13.14 40.09
C VAL A 435 -24.67 13.85 40.93
N ASP A 436 -25.11 15.01 40.48
CA ASP A 436 -26.16 15.82 41.12
C ASP A 436 -27.59 15.43 40.68
N GLY A 437 -27.76 14.29 40.00
CA GLY A 437 -29.02 13.88 39.37
C GLY A 437 -29.19 14.44 37.96
N GLY A 438 -30.09 13.82 37.19
CA GLY A 438 -30.25 14.07 35.76
C GLY A 438 -29.44 13.15 34.86
N LEU A 439 -29.68 13.31 33.57
CA LEU A 439 -28.94 12.64 32.50
C LEU A 439 -28.10 13.67 31.75
N GLU A 440 -26.86 13.31 31.45
CA GLU A 440 -25.98 14.06 30.57
C GLU A 440 -25.76 13.27 29.29
N VAL A 441 -26.12 13.89 28.16
CA VAL A 441 -25.80 13.41 26.83
C VAL A 441 -24.54 14.11 26.35
N THR A 442 -23.49 13.35 26.05
CA THR A 442 -22.27 13.89 25.43
C THR A 442 -22.20 13.49 23.97
N LEU A 443 -22.22 14.49 23.09
CA LEU A 443 -22.00 14.35 21.64
C LEU A 443 -20.61 14.89 21.31
N ILE A 444 -19.72 14.04 20.80
CA ILE A 444 -18.38 14.42 20.34
C ILE A 444 -18.38 14.40 18.82
N VAL A 445 -18.14 15.55 18.18
CA VAL A 445 -18.18 15.71 16.73
C VAL A 445 -16.81 16.13 16.20
N PRO A 446 -16.17 15.36 15.29
CA PRO A 446 -14.86 15.73 14.75
C PRO A 446 -14.94 16.96 13.84
N GLU A 447 -13.88 17.80 13.84
CA GLU A 447 -13.74 18.97 12.97
C GLU A 447 -13.80 18.57 11.48
N TYR A 448 -13.10 17.49 11.17
CA TYR A 448 -13.06 16.87 9.85
C TYR A 448 -13.15 15.36 9.98
N TYR A 449 -14.18 14.77 9.38
CA TYR A 449 -14.28 13.33 9.23
C TYR A 449 -13.64 12.92 7.90
N ALA A 450 -12.42 12.35 7.96
CA ALA A 450 -11.65 11.87 6.81
C ALA A 450 -12.17 10.55 6.21
N GLY A 451 -13.43 10.19 6.46
CA GLY A 451 -14.10 9.04 5.84
C GLY A 451 -14.70 9.34 4.47
N LYS A 452 -14.17 10.31 3.72
CA LYS A 452 -14.62 10.65 2.36
C LYS A 452 -13.44 10.94 1.44
#